data_AF-V5GNX5-F1
#
_entry.id   AF-V5GNX5-F1
#
_cell.length_a   1.000
_cell.length_b   1.000
_cell.length_c   1.000
_cell.angle_alpha   90.00
_cell.angle_beta   90.00
_cell.angle_gamma   90.00
#
_symmetry.space_group_name_H-M   'P 1'
#
loop_
_entity.id
_entity.type
_entity.pdbx_description
1 polymer ?
#
loop_
_entity_poly.entity_id
_entity_poly.type
_entity_poly.pdbx_seq_one_letter_code
_entity_poly.pdbx_strand_id
1 'polypeptide(L)'
;TVDNNQSPNYFIPHHSVIKDEGHSQKLRVVFDASAKSSNGVSLNDTQLTGPKLQRDIVSLLLSFRVHEFVFVADIRQMYRQIRVVDSHQSYQKILWRFSKSDPIEEYRLQTVTYGVSSSPYLAIRCLLQL
;
A
#
# COMPACT_ATOMS: atom_id res chain seq x y z
N THR A 1 31.75 -8.24 -5.90
CA THR A 1 31.92 -6.84 -6.33
C THR A 1 30.64 -6.11 -5.97
N VAL A 2 30.68 -5.26 -4.95
CA VAL A 2 29.51 -4.48 -4.51
C VAL A 2 29.49 -3.23 -5.38
N ASP A 3 28.61 -3.18 -6.36
CA ASP A 3 28.42 -2.02 -7.23
C ASP A 3 27.85 -0.85 -6.40
N ASN A 4 28.75 0.01 -5.90
CA ASN A 4 28.48 1.14 -5.01
C ASN A 4 27.78 2.34 -5.69
N ASN A 5 27.17 2.14 -6.87
CA ASN A 5 26.54 3.20 -7.68
C ASN A 5 25.04 2.99 -7.91
N GLN A 6 24.40 2.04 -7.23
CA GLN A 6 22.95 1.89 -7.30
C GLN A 6 22.25 2.80 -6.30
N SER A 7 21.34 3.65 -6.81
CA SER A 7 20.41 4.40 -5.99
C SER A 7 19.68 3.47 -5.01
N PRO A 8 19.44 3.90 -3.77
CA PRO A 8 18.83 3.07 -2.75
C PRO A 8 17.47 2.54 -3.22
N ASN A 9 17.26 1.24 -3.04
CA ASN A 9 16.08 0.54 -3.49
C ASN A 9 15.61 -0.49 -2.46
N TYR A 10 14.37 -0.94 -2.63
CA TYR A 10 13.79 -1.99 -1.80
C TYR A 10 12.78 -2.79 -2.63
N PHE A 11 12.89 -4.11 -2.55
CA PHE A 11 11.94 -5.05 -3.16
C PHE A 11 10.94 -5.50 -2.11
N ILE A 12 9.67 -5.21 -2.33
CA ILE A 12 8.58 -5.62 -1.46
C ILE A 12 8.18 -7.06 -1.81
N PRO A 13 8.39 -8.03 -0.90
CA PRO A 13 7.87 -9.37 -1.08
C PRO A 13 6.35 -9.33 -1.19
N HIS A 14 5.81 -10.21 -2.02
CA HIS A 14 4.37 -10.32 -2.19
C HIS A 14 3.96 -11.74 -2.48
N HIS A 15 2.71 -12.04 -2.14
CA HIS A 15 2.09 -13.34 -2.40
C HIS A 15 0.61 -13.16 -2.72
N SER A 16 0.03 -14.13 -3.43
CA SER A 16 -1.40 -14.16 -3.70
C SER A 16 -2.16 -14.82 -2.56
N VAL A 17 -3.27 -14.21 -2.17
CA VAL A 17 -4.32 -14.81 -1.34
C VAL A 17 -5.55 -14.97 -2.22
N ILE A 18 -6.03 -16.21 -2.33
CA ILE A 18 -7.26 -16.53 -3.05
C ILE A 18 -8.36 -16.65 -2.01
N LYS A 19 -9.46 -15.93 -2.24
CA LYS A 19 -10.66 -16.01 -1.40
C LYS A 19 -11.84 -16.43 -2.26
N ASP A 20 -12.58 -17.42 -1.78
CA ASP A 20 -13.85 -17.81 -2.37
C ASP A 20 -14.91 -16.73 -2.02
N GLU A 21 -15.46 -16.09 -3.04
CA GLU A 21 -16.55 -15.12 -2.94
C GLU A 21 -17.74 -15.66 -3.75
N GLY A 22 -18.55 -16.52 -3.10
CA GLY A 22 -19.72 -17.15 -3.73
C GLY A 22 -19.32 -18.16 -4.80
N HIS A 23 -19.70 -17.91 -6.06
CA HIS A 23 -19.35 -18.75 -7.22
C HIS A 23 -18.05 -18.33 -7.94
N SER A 24 -17.33 -17.34 -7.41
CA SER A 24 -16.10 -16.82 -8.02
C SER A 24 -14.92 -16.87 -7.06
N GLN A 25 -13.72 -17.06 -7.61
CA GLN A 25 -12.46 -16.92 -6.87
C GLN A 25 -11.89 -15.53 -7.10
N LYS A 26 -11.65 -14.81 -6.00
CA LYS A 26 -11.02 -13.50 -6.05
C LYS A 26 -9.59 -13.58 -5.55
N LEU A 27 -8.65 -13.24 -6.43
CA LEU A 27 -7.24 -13.11 -6.10
C LEU A 27 -6.95 -11.73 -5.52
N ARG A 28 -6.21 -11.69 -4.42
CA ARG A 28 -5.66 -10.48 -3.80
C ARG A 28 -4.17 -10.65 -3.65
N VAL A 29 -3.38 -9.67 -4.10
CA VAL A 29 -1.94 -9.65 -3.82
C VAL A 29 -1.74 -9.03 -2.44
N VAL A 30 -0.93 -9.62 -1.59
CA VAL A 30 -0.51 -9.05 -0.30
C VAL A 30 0.94 -8.59 -0.45
N PHE A 31 1.21 -7.33 -0.12
CA PHE A 31 2.55 -6.76 -0.10
C PHE A 31 3.04 -6.71 1.35
N ASP A 32 4.22 -7.27 1.61
CA ASP A 32 4.83 -7.30 2.93
C ASP A 32 6.00 -6.31 3.02
N ALA A 33 5.70 -5.06 3.35
CA ALA A 33 6.74 -4.05 3.57
C ALA A 33 7.41 -4.13 4.96
N SER A 34 7.05 -5.13 5.78
CA SER A 34 7.68 -5.42 7.08
C SER A 34 8.79 -6.48 6.97
N ALA A 35 8.93 -7.12 5.80
CA ALA A 35 10.01 -8.04 5.52
C ALA A 35 11.38 -7.35 5.62
N LYS A 36 12.30 -7.92 6.39
CA LYS A 36 13.65 -7.38 6.55
C LYS A 36 14.48 -7.64 5.29
N SER A 37 15.24 -6.64 4.85
CA SER A 37 16.19 -6.80 3.75
C SER A 37 17.49 -7.46 4.22
N SER A 38 18.48 -7.62 3.33
CA SER A 38 19.82 -8.13 3.65
C SER A 38 20.53 -7.33 4.75
N ASN A 39 20.17 -6.07 4.97
CA ASN A 39 20.67 -5.23 6.05
C ASN A 39 19.89 -5.35 7.38
N GLY A 40 18.91 -6.25 7.47
CA GLY A 40 18.11 -6.47 8.68
C GLY A 40 17.02 -5.42 8.95
N VAL A 41 16.84 -4.45 8.04
CA VAL A 41 15.85 -3.37 8.15
C VAL A 41 14.77 -3.54 7.09
N SER A 42 13.50 -3.30 7.44
CA SER A 42 12.37 -3.30 6.52
C SER A 42 12.03 -1.90 6.01
N LEU A 43 11.20 -1.82 4.96
CA LEU A 43 10.69 -0.53 4.49
C LEU A 43 9.86 0.17 5.58
N ASN A 44 9.02 -0.58 6.30
CA ASN A 44 8.17 -0.04 7.36
C ASN A 44 8.97 0.49 8.57
N ASP A 45 10.18 -0.04 8.84
CA ASP A 45 11.05 0.45 9.92
C ASP A 45 11.65 1.83 9.60
N THR A 46 11.76 2.19 8.31
CA THR A 46 12.41 3.43 7.86
C THR A 46 11.43 4.57 7.56
N GLN A 47 10.15 4.24 7.40
CA GLN A 47 9.14 5.22 7.04
C GLN A 47 8.59 6.00 8.23
N LEU A 48 8.38 7.29 8.01
CA LEU A 48 7.58 8.10 8.91
C LEU A 48 6.09 7.82 8.66
N THR A 49 5.46 7.06 9.55
CA THR A 49 4.03 6.68 9.46
C THR A 49 3.09 7.89 9.47
N GLY A 50 3.48 8.98 10.15
CA GLY A 50 2.61 10.12 10.41
C GLY A 50 1.60 9.87 11.55
N PRO A 51 0.93 10.91 12.06
CA PRO A 51 -0.07 10.79 13.12
C PRO A 51 -1.34 10.06 12.65
N LYS A 52 -2.09 9.46 13.58
CA LYS A 52 -3.40 8.87 13.30
C LYS A 52 -4.43 9.98 13.02
N LEU A 53 -4.96 9.99 11.80
CA LEU A 53 -5.99 10.95 11.36
C LEU A 53 -7.40 10.37 11.30
N GLN A 54 -7.50 9.03 11.36
CA GLN A 54 -8.78 8.36 11.32
C GLN A 54 -9.59 8.77 12.55
N ARG A 55 -10.77 9.35 12.31
CA ARG A 55 -11.74 9.64 13.37
C ARG A 55 -12.11 8.36 14.09
N ASP A 56 -12.36 8.48 15.39
CA ASP A 56 -12.88 7.38 16.17
C ASP A 56 -14.20 6.87 15.59
N ILE A 57 -14.33 5.55 15.46
CA ILE A 57 -15.47 4.92 14.81
C ILE A 57 -16.75 5.09 15.64
N VAL A 58 -16.65 5.07 16.97
CA VAL A 58 -17.81 5.24 17.85
C VAL A 58 -18.33 6.67 17.72
N SER A 59 -17.44 7.65 17.74
CA SER A 59 -17.76 9.07 17.55
C SER A 59 -18.40 9.33 16.18
N LEU A 60 -17.91 8.69 15.13
CA LEU A 60 -18.49 8.76 13.78
C LEU A 60 -19.91 8.19 13.76
N LEU A 61 -20.12 7.01 14.34
CA LEU A 61 -21.43 6.34 14.38
C LEU A 61 -22.45 7.11 15.23
N LEU A 62 -22.03 7.73 16.33
CA LEU A 62 -22.90 8.60 17.13
C LEU A 62 -23.33 9.84 16.34
N SER A 63 -22.40 10.49 15.63
CA SER A 63 -22.71 11.65 14.80
C SER A 63 -23.68 11.31 13.67
N PHE A 64 -23.55 10.11 13.08
CA PHE A 64 -24.47 9.62 12.05
C PHE A 64 -25.92 9.48 12.54
N ARG A 65 -26.14 9.25 13.85
CA ARG A 65 -27.49 9.11 14.43
C ARG A 65 -28.19 10.45 14.68
N VAL A 66 -27.47 11.57 14.64
CA VAL A 66 -28.03 12.90 14.89
C VAL A 66 -28.80 13.44 13.69
N HIS A 67 -28.47 12.98 12.48
CA HIS A 67 -29.04 13.49 11.24
C HIS A 67 -30.11 12.53 10.69
N GLU A 68 -31.22 13.07 10.19
CA GLU A 68 -32.31 12.30 9.58
C GLU A 68 -31.88 11.61 8.28
N PHE A 69 -30.96 12.23 7.53
CA PHE A 69 -30.41 11.71 6.28
C PHE A 69 -28.89 11.79 6.28
N VAL A 70 -28.23 10.74 5.79
CA VAL A 70 -26.76 10.66 5.69
C VAL A 70 -26.36 10.05 4.35
N PHE A 71 -25.28 10.56 3.77
CA PHE A 71 -24.68 10.02 2.55
C PHE A 71 -23.43 9.19 2.88
N VAL A 72 -23.31 8.06 2.20
CA VAL A 72 -22.16 7.15 2.32
C VAL A 72 -21.63 6.86 0.94
N ALA A 73 -20.31 6.93 0.79
CA ALA A 73 -19.62 6.60 -0.45
C ALA A 73 -18.34 5.80 -0.13
N ASP A 74 -18.00 4.86 -0.99
CA ASP A 74 -16.73 4.12 -0.94
C ASP A 74 -15.78 4.61 -2.03
N ILE A 75 -14.54 4.88 -1.66
CA ILE A 75 -13.49 5.25 -2.61
C ILE A 75 -12.78 3.97 -3.05
N ARG A 76 -13.25 3.43 -4.18
CA ARG A 76 -12.71 2.20 -4.76
C ARG A 76 -11.20 2.31 -4.94
N GLN A 77 -10.46 1.41 -4.30
CA GLN A 77 -9.00 1.35 -4.37
C GLN A 77 -8.31 2.67 -4.01
N MET A 78 -8.75 3.35 -2.94
CA MET A 78 -8.27 4.69 -2.54
C MET A 78 -6.76 4.90 -2.62
N TYR A 79 -5.95 3.94 -2.16
CA TYR A 79 -4.49 4.07 -2.17
C TYR A 79 -3.92 4.19 -3.59
N ARG A 80 -4.52 3.46 -4.55
CA ARG A 80 -4.08 3.47 -5.96
C ARG A 80 -4.43 4.77 -6.68
N GLN A 81 -5.23 5.64 -6.08
CA GLN A 81 -5.56 6.96 -6.65
C GLN A 81 -4.47 8.01 -6.37
N ILE A 82 -3.45 7.68 -5.57
CA ILE A 82 -2.43 8.62 -5.11
C ILE A 82 -1.09 8.21 -5.68
N ARG A 83 -0.52 9.04 -6.55
CA ARG A 83 0.80 8.80 -7.15
C ARG A 83 1.90 9.12 -6.15
N VAL A 84 2.88 8.22 -6.04
CA VAL A 84 4.10 8.43 -5.26
C VAL A 84 5.12 9.17 -6.12
N VAL A 85 5.81 10.14 -5.52
CA VAL A 85 6.87 10.89 -6.20
C VAL A 85 7.94 9.95 -6.76
N ASP A 86 8.44 10.25 -7.96
CA ASP A 86 9.32 9.33 -8.70
C ASP A 86 10.59 8.97 -7.92
N SER A 87 11.10 9.89 -7.07
CA SER A 87 12.26 9.66 -6.19
C SER A 87 12.03 8.57 -5.14
N HIS A 88 10.78 8.27 -4.77
CA HIS A 88 10.45 7.25 -3.75
C HIS A 88 9.98 5.93 -4.35
N GLN A 89 9.75 5.87 -5.67
CA GLN A 89 9.29 4.64 -6.33
C GLN A 89 10.36 3.53 -6.36
N SER A 90 11.64 3.86 -6.17
CA SER A 90 12.72 2.87 -6.06
C SER A 90 12.59 1.97 -4.84
N TYR A 91 11.85 2.40 -3.81
CA TYR A 91 11.59 1.63 -2.59
C TYR A 91 10.34 0.75 -2.68
N GLN A 92 9.60 0.81 -3.80
CA GLN A 92 8.39 0.02 -4.02
C GLN A 92 8.56 -0.90 -5.24
N LYS A 93 9.71 -1.58 -5.32
CA LYS A 93 9.96 -2.56 -6.38
C LYS A 93 9.29 -3.89 -6.05
N ILE A 94 8.91 -4.65 -7.07
CA ILE A 94 8.45 -6.03 -6.96
C ILE A 94 9.10 -6.87 -8.06
N LEU A 95 9.23 -8.17 -7.82
CA LEU A 95 9.67 -9.15 -8.82
C LEU A 95 8.45 -9.88 -9.39
N TRP A 96 8.25 -9.84 -10.70
CA TRP A 96 7.07 -10.44 -11.33
C TRP A 96 7.42 -11.20 -12.61
N ARG A 97 6.60 -12.20 -12.96
CA ARG A 97 6.59 -12.87 -14.25
C ARG A 97 5.18 -13.38 -14.54
N PHE A 98 4.79 -13.41 -15.81
CA PHE A 98 3.42 -13.82 -16.20
C PHE A 98 3.28 -15.34 -16.32
N SER A 99 4.31 -16.02 -16.81
CA SER A 99 4.42 -17.47 -16.85
C SER A 99 5.65 -17.96 -16.07
N LYS A 100 5.65 -19.23 -15.68
CA LYS A 100 6.82 -19.89 -15.06
C LYS A 100 8.03 -19.97 -16.01
N SER A 101 7.77 -19.97 -17.32
CA SER A 101 8.78 -19.97 -18.37
C SER A 101 9.43 -18.60 -18.59
N ASP A 102 8.75 -17.53 -18.19
CA ASP A 102 9.20 -16.18 -18.47
C ASP A 102 10.32 -15.78 -17.49
N PRO A 103 11.25 -14.92 -17.91
CA PRO A 103 12.22 -14.32 -17.00
C PRO A 103 11.50 -13.54 -15.89
N ILE A 104 12.10 -13.50 -14.71
CA ILE A 104 11.64 -12.63 -13.62
C ILE A 104 12.05 -11.20 -13.98
N GLU A 105 11.08 -10.29 -13.95
CA GLU A 105 11.25 -8.88 -14.24
C GLU A 105 11.05 -8.02 -12.99
N GLU A 106 11.67 -6.84 -12.99
CA GLU A 106 11.49 -5.83 -11.95
C GLU A 106 10.39 -4.85 -12.34
N TYR A 107 9.40 -4.67 -11.48
CA TYR A 107 8.37 -3.64 -11.62
C TYR A 107 8.46 -2.64 -10.48
N ARG A 108 8.09 -1.38 -10.76
CA ARG A 108 7.96 -0.32 -9.74
C ARG A 108 6.49 0.04 -9.55
N LEU A 109 6.02 -0.04 -8.32
CA LEU A 109 4.68 0.43 -7.97
C LEU A 109 4.70 1.97 -7.91
N GLN A 110 3.80 2.60 -8.68
CA GLN A 110 3.79 4.06 -8.87
C GLN A 110 2.86 4.79 -7.90
N THR A 111 2.00 4.06 -7.19
CA THR A 111 0.98 4.63 -6.32
C THR A 111 1.20 4.19 -4.88
N VAL A 112 0.48 4.81 -3.95
CA VAL A 112 0.54 4.40 -2.54
C VAL A 112 0.14 2.92 -2.44
N THR A 113 1.05 2.10 -1.93
CA THR A 113 0.88 0.66 -1.83
C THR A 113 0.34 0.28 -0.45
N TYR A 114 -0.67 -0.58 -0.39
CA TYR A 114 -1.16 -1.12 0.88
C TYR A 114 -0.12 -2.08 1.50
N GLY A 115 -0.09 -2.22 2.82
CA GLY A 115 0.94 -2.98 3.54
C GLY A 115 2.16 -2.14 3.95
N VAL A 116 2.25 -0.91 3.43
CA VAL A 116 3.21 0.12 3.85
C VAL A 116 2.63 0.94 5.02
N SER A 117 3.46 1.24 6.03
CA SER A 117 3.02 1.87 7.28
C SER A 117 2.42 3.26 7.12
N SER A 118 2.99 4.10 6.24
CA SER A 118 2.52 5.48 6.01
C SER A 118 1.27 5.59 5.12
N SER A 119 0.85 4.51 4.45
CA SER A 119 -0.24 4.55 3.46
C SER A 119 -1.59 5.07 3.99
N PRO A 120 -2.06 4.69 5.19
CA PRO A 120 -3.30 5.23 5.74
C PRO A 120 -3.22 6.74 5.98
N TYR A 121 -2.09 7.23 6.51
CA TYR A 121 -1.88 8.66 6.73
C TYR A 121 -1.90 9.42 5.40
N LEU A 122 -1.10 8.99 4.42
CA LEU A 122 -1.01 9.65 3.11
C LEU A 122 -2.38 9.75 2.44
N ALA A 123 -3.18 8.68 2.51
CA ALA A 123 -4.48 8.66 1.87
C ALA A 123 -5.51 9.56 2.56
N ILE A 124 -5.57 9.54 3.89
CA ILE A 124 -6.48 10.41 4.64
C ILE A 124 -6.05 11.88 4.51
N ARG A 125 -4.73 12.17 4.55
CA ARG A 125 -4.24 13.54 4.35
C ARG A 125 -4.62 14.11 2.99
N CYS A 126 -4.50 13.31 1.94
CA CYS A 126 -4.91 13.71 0.60
C CYS A 126 -6.38 14.13 0.59
N LEU A 127 -7.28 13.30 1.14
CA LEU A 127 -8.71 13.60 1.22
C LEU A 127 -9.04 14.84 2.06
N LEU A 128 -8.27 15.13 3.11
CA LEU A 128 -8.48 16.31 3.95
C LEU A 128 -7.94 17.61 3.33
N GLN A 129 -7.13 17.52 2.28
CA GLN A 129 -6.52 18.67 1.59
C GLN A 129 -7.20 19.05 0.28
N LEU A 130 -8.15 18.23 -0.19
CA LEU A 130 -9.03 18.56 -1.32
C LEU A 130 -10.06 19.61 -0.92
#